data_AF-A0A518H8S6-F1
#
_entry.id   AF-A0A518H8S6-F1
#
_cell.length_a   1.000
_cell.length_b   1.000
_cell.length_c   1.000
_cell.angle_alpha   90.00
_cell.angle_beta   90.00
_cell.angle_gamma   90.00
#
_symmetry.space_group_name_H-M   'P 1'
#
loop_
_entity.id
_entity.type
_entity.pdbx_description
1 polymer ?
#
loop_
_entity_poly.entity_id
_entity_poly.type
_entity_poly.pdbx_seq_one_letter_code
_entity_poly.pdbx_strand_id
1 'polypeptide(L)'
;MTIRSVGPCVICVLAGLGLGRLTAPYSTPQARAGQGDRSGESVLATGTVSVEVDRMTKQPTTTDALYYLDYSAGRLLATVPNYRQTVEGTRVLGAFASRDLVADFRPPRGTTPRFLMTVGQLGLSAAGGWSPLYVVEATTRQVATYRVSPGPMRAGGEQQPTFELVELKPLP
;
A
#
# COMPACT_ATOMS: atom_id res chain seq x y z
N MET A 1 17.57 61.26 6.53
CA MET A 1 17.73 59.84 6.14
C MET A 1 16.98 58.99 7.17
N THR A 2 15.71 58.70 6.94
CA THR A 2 14.82 58.04 7.91
C THR A 2 14.86 56.53 7.69
N ILE A 3 15.43 55.80 8.66
CA ILE A 3 15.50 54.34 8.67
C ILE A 3 14.10 53.80 8.96
N ARG A 4 13.43 53.26 7.93
CA ARG A 4 12.13 52.56 8.10
C ARG A 4 12.36 51.23 8.78
N SER A 5 11.70 50.99 9.91
CA SER A 5 11.88 49.77 10.72
C SER A 5 11.40 48.53 9.96
N VAL A 6 12.30 47.56 9.78
CA VAL A 6 12.04 46.28 9.10
C VAL A 6 11.31 45.25 9.99
N GLY A 7 11.23 45.53 11.31
CA GLY A 7 10.67 44.65 12.34
C GLY A 7 9.27 44.07 12.08
N PRO A 8 8.24 44.87 11.69
CA PRO A 8 6.89 44.32 11.49
C PRO A 8 6.81 43.37 10.29
N CYS A 9 7.69 43.52 9.28
CA CYS A 9 7.70 42.67 8.11
C CYS A 9 8.21 41.25 8.43
N VAL A 10 9.23 41.14 9.30
CA VAL A 10 9.81 39.85 9.72
C VAL A 10 8.82 39.03 10.56
N ILE A 11 8.07 39.68 11.45
CA ILE A 11 7.07 39.01 12.29
C ILE A 11 5.94 38.43 11.43
N CYS A 12 5.44 39.17 10.45
CA CYS A 12 4.41 38.68 9.52
C CYS A 12 4.89 37.48 8.69
N VAL A 13 6.14 37.49 8.23
CA VAL A 13 6.72 36.36 7.49
C VAL A 13 6.84 35.12 8.38
N LEU A 14 7.32 35.27 9.62
CA LEU A 14 7.43 34.14 10.55
C LEU A 14 6.07 33.57 10.97
N ALA A 15 5.07 34.43 11.19
CA ALA A 15 3.70 34.01 11.46
C ALA A 15 3.08 33.28 10.27
N GLY A 16 3.29 33.78 9.04
CA GLY A 16 2.85 33.13 7.81
C GLY A 16 3.51 31.77 7.57
N LEU A 17 4.81 31.64 7.85
CA LEU A 17 5.54 30.36 7.78
C LEU A 17 5.05 29.35 8.83
N GLY A 18 4.75 29.82 10.04
CA GLY A 18 4.18 29.00 11.11
C GLY A 18 2.80 28.46 10.74
N LEU A 19 1.91 29.33 10.26
CA LEU A 19 0.57 28.94 9.79
C LEU A 19 0.65 27.99 8.58
N GLY A 20 1.53 28.29 7.61
CA GLY A 20 1.70 27.45 6.42
C GLY A 20 2.15 26.02 6.72
N ARG A 21 3.00 25.83 7.75
CA ARG A 21 3.38 24.48 8.21
C ARG A 21 2.25 23.74 8.92
N LEU A 22 1.38 24.46 9.62
CA LEU A 22 0.22 23.86 10.30
C LEU A 22 -0.89 23.47 9.31
N THR A 23 -0.97 24.14 8.16
CA THR A 23 -2.00 23.90 7.13
C THR A 23 -1.51 23.09 5.93
N ALA A 24 -0.24 22.69 5.88
CA ALA A 24 0.27 21.92 4.75
C ALA A 24 -0.47 20.58 4.65
N PRO A 25 -1.07 20.25 3.49
CA PRO A 25 -1.76 18.97 3.32
C PRO A 25 -0.73 17.83 3.41
N TYR A 26 -1.00 16.87 4.30
CA TYR A 26 -0.23 15.65 4.37
C TYR A 26 -0.60 14.79 3.16
N SER A 27 0.21 14.83 2.10
CA SER A 27 0.11 13.80 1.06
C SER A 27 0.62 12.48 1.62
N THR A 28 -0.08 11.39 1.35
CA THR A 28 0.43 10.05 1.65
C THR A 28 1.60 9.78 0.70
N PRO A 29 2.82 9.53 1.22
CA PRO A 29 3.93 9.17 0.35
C PRO A 29 3.61 7.86 -0.36
N GLN A 30 3.94 7.79 -1.65
CA GLN A 30 3.81 6.55 -2.42
C GLN A 30 4.77 5.49 -1.89
N ALA A 31 4.27 4.29 -1.66
CA ALA A 31 5.10 3.16 -1.29
C ALA A 31 5.78 2.60 -2.53
N ARG A 32 7.11 2.54 -2.51
CA ARG A 32 7.91 1.88 -3.56
C ARG A 32 8.66 0.72 -2.95
N ALA A 33 8.40 -0.50 -3.44
CA ALA A 33 9.24 -1.65 -3.14
C ALA A 33 10.66 -1.40 -3.67
N GLY A 34 11.66 -1.63 -2.82
CA GLY A 34 13.05 -1.73 -3.25
C GLY A 34 13.34 -3.11 -3.88
N GLN A 35 14.48 -3.25 -4.55
CA GLN A 35 14.92 -4.53 -5.10
C GLN A 35 15.37 -5.45 -3.95
N GLY A 36 14.52 -6.40 -3.55
CA GLY A 36 14.78 -7.30 -2.42
C GLY A 36 14.27 -8.73 -2.60
N ASP A 37 13.79 -9.08 -3.79
CA ASP A 37 13.20 -10.39 -4.05
C ASP A 37 14.27 -11.48 -4.02
N ARG A 38 13.97 -12.55 -3.29
CA ARG A 38 14.83 -13.73 -3.21
C ARG A 38 14.00 -14.95 -3.57
N SER A 39 14.35 -15.56 -4.70
CA SER A 39 13.69 -16.75 -5.20
C SER A 39 13.71 -17.85 -4.13
N GLY A 40 12.53 -18.34 -3.74
CA GLY A 40 12.38 -19.40 -2.73
C GLY A 40 12.43 -18.96 -1.27
N GLU A 41 12.73 -17.69 -0.96
CA GLU A 41 12.67 -17.17 0.42
C GLU A 41 11.43 -16.28 0.58
N SER A 42 11.42 -15.14 -0.12
CA SER A 42 10.34 -14.15 -0.04
C SER A 42 10.33 -13.22 -1.24
N VAL A 43 9.16 -12.69 -1.57
CA VAL A 43 8.99 -11.64 -2.59
C VAL A 43 8.24 -10.47 -1.96
N LEU A 44 8.67 -9.25 -2.24
CA LEU A 44 8.07 -8.01 -1.74
C LEU A 44 7.58 -7.17 -2.92
N ALA A 45 6.30 -6.79 -2.89
CA ALA A 45 5.74 -5.92 -3.93
C ALA A 45 4.90 -4.80 -3.33
N THR A 46 4.74 -3.71 -4.09
CA THR A 46 3.86 -2.59 -3.74
C THR A 46 2.96 -2.24 -4.92
N GLY A 47 1.73 -1.83 -4.64
CA GLY A 47 0.78 -1.44 -5.67
C GLY A 47 -0.35 -0.56 -5.17
N THR A 48 -0.85 0.33 -6.01
CA THR A 48 -1.96 1.22 -5.68
C THR A 48 -3.27 0.45 -5.57
N VAL A 49 -3.91 0.47 -4.41
CA VAL A 49 -5.19 -0.21 -4.13
C VAL A 49 -6.40 0.70 -4.28
N SER A 50 -6.21 2.01 -4.14
CA SER A 50 -7.25 3.00 -4.43
C SER A 50 -6.65 4.35 -4.84
N VAL A 51 -7.40 5.06 -5.69
CA VAL A 51 -7.17 6.46 -6.03
C VAL A 51 -8.44 7.22 -5.65
N GLU A 52 -8.35 8.12 -4.69
CA GLU A 52 -9.47 8.94 -4.22
C GLU A 52 -9.18 10.41 -4.49
N VAL A 53 -10.13 11.14 -5.07
CA VAL A 53 -10.01 12.60 -5.24
C VAL A 53 -10.50 13.28 -3.98
N ASP A 54 -9.58 13.94 -3.28
CA ASP A 54 -9.93 14.75 -2.13
C ASP A 54 -10.93 15.85 -2.56
N ARG A 55 -12.09 15.88 -1.89
CA ARG A 55 -13.17 16.79 -2.24
C ARG A 55 -12.80 18.26 -2.05
N MET A 56 -11.91 18.55 -1.10
CA MET A 56 -11.48 19.89 -0.72
C MET A 56 -10.37 20.40 -1.63
N THR A 57 -9.30 19.61 -1.78
CA THR A 57 -8.12 20.01 -2.55
C THR A 57 -8.24 19.71 -4.04
N LYS A 58 -9.21 18.87 -4.43
CA LYS A 58 -9.37 18.31 -5.80
C LYS A 58 -8.14 17.54 -6.27
N GLN A 59 -7.27 17.14 -5.35
CA GLN A 59 -6.07 16.39 -5.67
C GLN A 59 -6.33 14.88 -5.54
N PRO A 60 -5.82 14.06 -6.48
CA PRO A 60 -5.88 12.61 -6.35
C PRO A 60 -4.92 12.16 -5.25
N THR A 61 -5.43 11.41 -4.29
CA THR A 61 -4.70 10.74 -3.24
C THR A 61 -4.62 9.25 -3.58
N THR A 62 -3.42 8.72 -3.70
CA THR A 62 -3.17 7.31 -3.96
C THR A 62 -2.93 6.58 -2.65
N THR A 63 -3.64 5.48 -2.43
CA THR A 63 -3.37 4.54 -1.34
C THR A 63 -2.72 3.31 -1.93
N ASP A 64 -1.54 2.96 -1.41
CA ASP A 64 -0.79 1.78 -1.82
C ASP A 64 -0.94 0.65 -0.80
N ALA A 65 -0.78 -0.58 -1.25
CA ALA A 65 -0.59 -1.75 -0.40
C ALA A 65 0.83 -2.29 -0.53
N LEU A 66 1.29 -2.92 0.54
CA LEU A 66 2.51 -3.71 0.61
C LEU A 66 2.12 -5.19 0.66
N TYR A 67 2.72 -5.98 -0.22
CA TYR A 67 2.51 -7.42 -0.35
C TYR A 67 3.80 -8.14 0.02
N TYR A 68 3.69 -9.17 0.84
CA TYR A 68 4.81 -10.02 1.24
C TYR A 68 4.43 -11.49 1.05
N LEU A 69 5.18 -12.16 0.19
CA LEU A 69 5.07 -13.59 -0.04
C LEU A 69 6.04 -14.33 0.89
N ASP A 70 5.50 -15.15 1.80
CA ASP A 70 6.26 -16.06 2.65
C ASP A 70 6.22 -17.47 2.04
N TYR A 71 7.32 -17.90 1.41
CA TYR A 71 7.41 -19.24 0.82
C TYR A 71 7.39 -20.33 1.88
N SER A 72 8.04 -20.09 3.01
CA SER A 72 8.22 -21.11 4.06
C SER A 72 6.87 -21.49 4.69
N ALA A 73 6.00 -20.51 4.87
CA ALA A 73 4.66 -20.71 5.40
C ALA A 73 3.62 -21.00 4.30
N GLY A 74 3.95 -20.82 3.02
CA GLY A 74 2.98 -20.88 1.92
C GLY A 74 1.90 -19.81 2.04
N ARG A 75 2.26 -18.62 2.54
CA ARG A 75 1.32 -17.55 2.87
C ARG A 75 1.63 -16.29 2.09
N LEU A 76 0.56 -15.58 1.75
CA LEU A 76 0.63 -14.26 1.17
C LEU A 76 0.04 -13.26 2.16
N LEU A 77 0.86 -12.29 2.56
CA LEU A 77 0.49 -11.24 3.49
C LEU A 77 0.31 -9.93 2.73
N ALA A 78 -0.64 -9.12 3.18
CA ALA A 78 -0.79 -7.77 2.67
C ALA A 78 -1.17 -6.78 3.77
N THR A 79 -0.65 -5.57 3.67
CA THR A 79 -1.06 -4.44 4.52
C THR A 79 -1.26 -3.19 3.69
N VAL A 80 -2.11 -2.29 4.16
CA VAL A 80 -2.26 -0.94 3.62
C VAL A 80 -1.58 0.00 4.63
N PRO A 81 -0.38 0.53 4.31
CA PRO A 81 0.32 1.44 5.21
C PRO A 81 -0.53 2.67 5.51
N ASN A 82 -0.50 3.10 6.77
CA ASN A 82 -1.17 4.32 7.21
C ASN A 82 -0.24 5.06 8.16
N TYR A 83 0.08 6.31 7.82
CA TYR A 83 0.93 7.15 8.63
C TYR A 83 0.14 7.70 9.82
N ARG A 84 0.49 7.26 11.03
CA ARG A 84 -0.12 7.74 12.27
C ARG A 84 0.92 8.26 13.23
N GLN A 85 0.72 9.49 13.69
CA GLN A 85 1.46 10.05 14.79
C GLN A 85 0.72 9.75 16.08
N THR A 86 1.37 9.04 17.00
CA THR A 86 0.94 8.83 18.37
C THR A 86 1.89 9.55 19.31
N VAL A 87 1.55 9.60 20.60
CA VAL A 87 2.44 10.14 21.64
C VAL A 87 3.76 9.33 21.71
N GLU A 88 3.72 8.05 21.36
CA GLU A 88 4.87 7.13 21.36
C GLU A 88 5.71 7.18 20.08
N GLY A 89 5.25 7.90 19.05
CA GLY A 89 5.99 8.10 17.81
C GLY A 89 5.16 7.88 16.54
N THR A 90 5.85 7.65 15.43
CA THR A 90 5.22 7.42 14.13
C THR A 90 5.05 5.93 13.86
N ARG A 91 3.81 5.49 13.65
CA ARG A 91 3.51 4.15 13.13
C ARG A 91 3.13 4.27 11.65
N VAL A 92 3.75 3.45 10.82
CA VAL A 92 3.52 3.42 9.35
C VAL A 92 2.79 2.16 8.90
N LEU A 93 3.05 1.03 9.57
CA LEU A 93 2.41 -0.25 9.25
C LEU A 93 1.13 -0.43 10.07
N GLY A 94 0.08 -0.87 9.38
CA GLY A 94 -1.17 -1.31 9.98
C GLY A 94 -1.19 -2.82 10.22
N ALA A 95 -2.40 -3.34 10.41
CA ALA A 95 -2.61 -4.78 10.47
C ALA A 95 -2.34 -5.45 9.11
N PHE A 96 -2.00 -6.73 9.15
CA PHE A 96 -1.84 -7.56 7.97
C PHE A 96 -3.07 -8.44 7.77
N ALA A 97 -3.51 -8.57 6.51
CA ALA A 97 -4.37 -9.65 6.09
C ALA A 97 -3.52 -10.77 5.48
N SER A 98 -3.94 -12.01 5.68
CA SER A 98 -3.21 -13.19 5.21
C SER A 98 -4.08 -14.07 4.32
N ARG A 99 -3.48 -14.66 3.30
CA ARG A 99 -4.03 -15.70 2.44
C ARG A 99 -3.15 -16.95 2.49
N ASP A 100 -3.80 -18.12 2.49
CA ASP A 100 -3.14 -19.41 2.41
C ASP A 100 -3.04 -19.82 0.94
N LEU A 101 -1.84 -19.78 0.38
CA LEU A 101 -1.61 -20.11 -1.02
C LEU A 101 -1.72 -21.61 -1.28
N VAL A 102 -1.45 -22.45 -0.28
CA VAL A 102 -1.61 -23.89 -0.42
C VAL A 102 -3.08 -24.25 -0.53
N ALA A 103 -3.94 -23.58 0.25
CA ALA A 103 -5.39 -23.74 0.16
C ALA A 103 -5.95 -23.26 -1.20
N ASP A 104 -5.40 -22.17 -1.73
CA ASP A 104 -5.85 -21.56 -2.98
C ASP A 104 -5.42 -22.38 -4.21
N PHE A 105 -4.14 -22.70 -4.32
CA PHE A 105 -3.57 -23.38 -5.50
C PHE A 105 -3.66 -24.90 -5.44
N ARG A 106 -3.85 -25.48 -4.25
CA ARG A 106 -3.96 -26.94 -4.02
C ARG A 106 -2.84 -27.72 -4.72
N PRO A 107 -1.57 -27.38 -4.49
CA PRO A 107 -0.45 -28.05 -5.17
C PRO A 107 -0.42 -29.55 -4.85
N PRO A 108 0.13 -30.39 -5.75
CA PRO A 108 0.27 -31.81 -5.50
C PRO A 108 1.05 -32.09 -4.21
N ARG A 109 0.60 -33.10 -3.44
CA ARG A 109 1.27 -33.50 -2.19
C ARG A 109 2.72 -33.89 -2.46
N GLY A 110 3.63 -33.48 -1.56
CA GLY A 110 5.06 -33.77 -1.67
C GLY A 110 5.84 -32.87 -2.64
N THR A 111 5.18 -31.89 -3.26
CA THR A 111 5.85 -30.87 -4.08
C THR A 111 6.15 -29.62 -3.26
N THR A 112 7.24 -28.93 -3.60
CA THR A 112 7.53 -27.58 -3.09
C THR A 112 7.00 -26.57 -4.10
N PRO A 113 5.85 -25.89 -3.85
CA PRO A 113 5.28 -24.98 -4.81
C PRO A 113 6.22 -23.79 -5.03
N ARG A 114 6.26 -23.30 -6.28
CA ARG A 114 7.09 -22.15 -6.66
C ARG A 114 6.17 -21.05 -7.16
N PHE A 115 6.10 -19.99 -6.39
CA PHE A 115 5.28 -18.84 -6.72
C PHE A 115 6.11 -17.79 -7.49
N LEU A 116 5.46 -17.02 -8.35
CA LEU A 116 5.98 -15.79 -8.93
C LEU A 116 4.94 -14.72 -8.65
N MET A 117 5.36 -13.51 -8.34
CA MET A 117 4.43 -12.44 -7.96
C MET A 117 4.74 -11.17 -8.74
N THR A 118 3.70 -10.51 -9.24
CA THR A 118 3.82 -9.19 -9.88
C THR A 118 2.56 -8.38 -9.66
N VAL A 119 2.69 -7.07 -9.72
CA VAL A 119 1.57 -6.13 -9.58
C VAL A 119 1.28 -5.52 -10.95
N GLY A 120 0.05 -5.66 -11.41
CA GLY A 120 -0.45 -4.97 -12.60
C GLY A 120 -0.97 -3.58 -12.28
N GLN A 121 -1.26 -2.79 -13.32
CA GLN A 121 -1.92 -1.50 -13.17
C GLN A 121 -3.16 -1.49 -14.07
N LEU A 122 -4.36 -1.44 -13.48
CA LEU A 122 -5.62 -1.41 -14.21
C LEU A 122 -6.35 -0.09 -13.99
N GLY A 123 -6.44 0.69 -15.06
CA GLY A 123 -7.28 1.89 -15.12
C GLY A 123 -6.88 3.00 -14.14
N LEU A 124 -5.61 3.07 -13.71
CA LEU A 124 -5.13 4.11 -12.80
C LEU A 124 -5.32 5.50 -13.43
N SER A 125 -6.35 6.20 -12.96
CA SER A 125 -6.71 7.54 -13.41
C SER A 125 -7.27 8.36 -12.25
N ALA A 126 -7.50 9.65 -12.47
CA ALA A 126 -8.21 10.48 -11.50
C ALA A 126 -9.66 10.01 -11.24
N ALA A 127 -10.24 9.18 -12.12
CA ALA A 127 -11.58 8.61 -11.97
C ALA A 127 -11.59 7.31 -11.14
N GLY A 128 -10.44 6.90 -10.61
CA GLY A 128 -10.26 5.67 -9.85
C GLY A 128 -9.30 4.70 -10.53
N GLY A 129 -9.23 3.48 -10.01
CA GLY A 129 -8.34 2.43 -10.50
C GLY A 129 -7.74 1.65 -9.34
N TRP A 130 -7.19 0.48 -9.65
CA TRP A 130 -6.47 -0.34 -8.68
C TRP A 130 -5.45 -1.22 -9.38
N SER A 131 -4.51 -1.74 -8.61
CA SER A 131 -3.37 -2.54 -9.07
C SER A 131 -3.56 -3.98 -8.63
N PRO A 132 -3.98 -4.90 -9.51
CA PRO A 132 -4.12 -6.30 -9.16
C PRO A 132 -2.78 -6.93 -8.83
N LEU A 133 -2.79 -7.83 -7.84
CA LEU A 133 -1.66 -8.69 -7.57
C LEU A 133 -1.86 -10.01 -8.32
N TYR A 134 -0.95 -10.32 -9.22
CA TYR A 134 -0.90 -11.61 -9.89
C TYR A 134 0.12 -12.51 -9.19
N VAL A 135 -0.33 -13.72 -8.86
CA VAL A 135 0.54 -14.77 -8.32
C VAL A 135 0.44 -15.98 -9.23
N VAL A 136 1.56 -16.44 -9.76
CA VAL A 136 1.65 -17.64 -10.60
C VAL A 136 2.28 -18.75 -9.79
N GLU A 137 1.66 -19.93 -9.72
CA GLU A 137 2.30 -21.12 -9.16
C GLU A 137 2.78 -22.02 -10.32
N ALA A 138 4.09 -22.24 -10.37
CA ALA A 138 4.76 -22.84 -11.52
C ALA A 138 4.50 -24.35 -11.67
N THR A 139 4.22 -25.06 -10.56
CA THR A 139 4.04 -26.52 -10.56
C THR A 139 2.68 -26.91 -11.13
N THR A 140 1.63 -26.24 -10.68
CA THR A 140 0.23 -26.38 -11.08
C THR A 140 -0.07 -25.62 -12.37
N ARG A 141 0.83 -24.72 -12.78
CA ARG A 141 0.63 -23.78 -13.90
C ARG A 141 -0.68 -23.01 -13.75
N GLN A 142 -0.93 -22.49 -12.56
CA GLN A 142 -2.10 -21.66 -12.30
C GLN A 142 -1.68 -20.22 -12.01
N VAL A 143 -2.57 -19.28 -12.30
CA VAL A 143 -2.45 -17.87 -11.95
C VAL A 143 -3.65 -17.45 -11.11
N ALA A 144 -3.37 -16.82 -9.97
CA ALA A 144 -4.34 -16.17 -9.13
C ALA A 144 -4.25 -14.65 -9.28
N THR A 145 -5.40 -14.00 -9.32
CA THR A 145 -5.51 -12.55 -9.18
C THR A 145 -6.06 -12.25 -7.80
N TYR A 146 -5.34 -11.44 -7.03
CA TYR A 146 -5.77 -11.00 -5.72
C TYR A 146 -6.02 -9.50 -5.69
N ARG A 147 -6.94 -9.11 -4.79
CA ARG A 147 -7.25 -7.72 -4.49
C ARG A 147 -7.11 -7.45 -3.01
N VAL A 148 -6.44 -6.36 -2.70
CA VAL A 148 -6.44 -5.77 -1.37
C VAL A 148 -7.27 -4.51 -1.39
N SER A 149 -8.08 -4.34 -0.36
CA SER A 149 -8.81 -3.10 -0.12
C SER A 149 -8.59 -2.64 1.32
N PRO A 150 -8.53 -1.31 1.55
CA PRO A 150 -8.57 -0.78 2.90
C PRO A 150 -9.91 -1.18 3.54
N GLY A 151 -9.88 -1.85 4.70
CA GLY A 151 -11.11 -2.20 5.40
C GLY A 151 -11.74 -1.00 6.13
N PRO A 152 -12.83 -1.20 6.87
CA PRO A 152 -13.43 -0.13 7.65
C PRO A 152 -12.49 0.33 8.77
N MET A 153 -12.48 1.64 9.02
CA MET A 153 -11.77 2.20 10.17
C MET A 153 -12.48 1.77 11.47
N ARG A 154 -11.77 1.07 12.34
CA ARG A 154 -12.27 0.64 13.66
C ARG A 154 -11.98 1.70 14.73
N ALA A 155 -12.66 1.58 15.88
CA ALA A 155 -12.37 2.36 17.07
C ALA A 155 -10.88 2.21 17.46
N GLY A 156 -10.23 3.32 17.83
CA GLY A 156 -8.78 3.39 17.99
C GLY A 156 -8.04 3.70 16.69
N GLY A 157 -8.79 3.90 15.60
CA GLY A 157 -8.25 4.11 14.27
C GLY A 157 -7.38 2.93 13.92
N GLU A 158 -7.89 1.72 13.78
CA GLU A 158 -7.16 0.60 13.18
C GLU A 158 -7.90 0.21 11.91
N GLN A 159 -7.17 -0.11 10.85
CA GLN A 159 -7.77 -0.46 9.57
C GLN A 159 -7.26 -1.84 9.16
N GLN A 160 -8.09 -2.85 9.37
CA GLN A 160 -7.79 -4.22 8.94
C GLN A 160 -8.03 -4.30 7.43
N PRO A 161 -7.02 -4.53 6.58
CA PRO A 161 -7.24 -4.68 5.16
C PRO A 161 -8.06 -5.95 4.86
N THR A 162 -8.82 -5.93 3.78
CA THR A 162 -9.45 -7.12 3.22
C THR A 162 -8.55 -7.65 2.10
N PHE A 163 -8.32 -8.96 2.07
CA PHE A 163 -7.50 -9.61 1.06
C PHE A 163 -8.28 -10.74 0.40
N GLU A 164 -8.65 -10.53 -0.87
CA GLU A 164 -9.59 -11.37 -1.62
C GLU A 164 -8.90 -12.05 -2.80
N LEU A 165 -9.23 -13.32 -3.03
CA LEU A 165 -8.95 -14.01 -4.29
C LEU A 165 -10.06 -13.67 -5.28
N VAL A 166 -9.71 -12.89 -6.30
CA VAL A 166 -10.63 -12.45 -7.35
C VAL A 166 -10.84 -13.56 -8.37
N GLU A 167 -9.75 -14.20 -8.78
CA GLU A 167 -9.78 -15.19 -9.85
C GLU A 167 -8.63 -16.19 -9.71
N LEU A 168 -8.87 -17.45 -10.06
CA LEU A 168 -7.86 -18.49 -10.22
C LEU A 168 -8.06 -19.17 -11.58
N LYS A 169 -7.03 -19.20 -12.42
CA LYS A 169 -7.08 -19.76 -13.77
C LYS A 169 -5.87 -20.64 -14.07
N PRO A 170 -6.02 -21.72 -14.87
CA PRO A 170 -4.87 -22.39 -15.46
C PRO A 170 -4.21 -21.51 -16.52
N LEU A 171 -2.89 -21.60 -16.61
CA LEU A 171 -2.11 -21.05 -17.72
C LEU A 171 -2.27 -21.92 -18.97
N PRO A 172 -2.18 -21.33 -20.17
CA PRO A 172 -2.18 -22.08 -21.42
C PRO A 172 -0.98 -23.02 -21.56
#